data_AF-A0A7L3HNX8-F1
#
_entry.id   AF-A0A7L3HNX8-F1
#
_cell.length_a   1.000
_cell.length_b   1.000
_cell.length_c   1.000
_cell.angle_alpha   90.00
_cell.angle_beta   90.00
_cell.angle_gamma   90.00
#
_symmetry.space_group_name_H-M   'P 1'
#
loop_
_entity.id
_entity.type
_entity.pdbx_description
1 polymer ?
#
loop_
_entity_poly.entity_id
_entity_poly.type
_entity_poly.pdbx_seq_one_letter_code
_entity_poly.pdbx_strand_id
1 'polypeptide(L)'
;MATANDRAVLQTIFNPSTPFGDIPGLDEEEEDVQDEVEAFPLELLDQVRELELQGVSAAESGDISTALERFSEAIRLLPERASGYNNRAQALRLRGDVAG
;
A
#
# COMPACT_ATOMS: atom_id res chain seq x y z
N MET A 1 -14.74 -3.46 13.94
CA MET A 1 -16.00 -3.75 13.24
C MET A 1 -16.93 -2.58 13.46
N ALA A 2 -17.28 -1.84 12.41
CA ALA A 2 -18.32 -0.81 12.52
C ALA A 2 -19.65 -1.52 12.80
N THR A 3 -20.41 -1.02 13.76
CA THR A 3 -21.71 -1.60 14.11
C THR A 3 -22.73 -1.26 13.02
N ALA A 4 -23.83 -2.02 12.95
CA ALA A 4 -24.93 -1.72 12.03
C ALA A 4 -25.43 -0.26 12.18
N ASN A 5 -25.37 0.26 13.41
CA ASN A 5 -25.73 1.64 13.72
C ASN A 5 -24.74 2.64 13.09
N ASP A 6 -23.44 2.35 13.13
CA ASP A 6 -22.41 3.22 12.52
C ASP A 6 -22.57 3.28 10.99
N ARG A 7 -22.87 2.15 10.36
CA ARG A 7 -23.07 2.08 8.90
C ARG A 7 -24.33 2.85 8.47
N ALA A 8 -25.42 2.76 9.23
CA ALA A 8 -26.64 3.53 8.98
C ALA A 8 -26.37 5.04 9.08
N VAL A 9 -25.65 5.48 10.12
CA VAL A 9 -25.26 6.89 10.29
C VAL A 9 -24.42 7.36 9.10
N LEU A 10 -23.39 6.60 8.70
CA LEU A 10 -22.56 6.98 7.56
C LEU A 10 -23.36 7.06 6.25
N GLN A 11 -24.24 6.09 5.97
CA GLN A 11 -25.07 6.12 4.78
C GLN A 11 -26.01 7.32 4.72
N THR A 12 -26.54 7.80 5.86
CA THR A 12 -27.34 9.04 5.88
C THR A 12 -26.52 10.30 5.61
N ILE A 13 -25.26 10.32 6.02
CA ILE A 13 -24.34 11.44 5.75
C ILE A 13 -24.01 11.49 4.26
N PHE A 14 -23.75 10.34 3.64
CA PHE A 14 -23.34 10.27 2.24
C PHE A 14 -24.50 10.23 1.25
N ASN A 15 -25.71 9.81 1.67
CA ASN A 15 -26.91 9.71 0.84
C ASN A 15 -28.13 10.35 1.53
N PRO A 16 -28.18 11.69 1.62
CA PRO A 16 -29.20 12.40 2.41
C PRO A 16 -30.62 12.35 1.83
N SER A 17 -30.78 11.82 0.62
CA SER A 17 -32.07 11.68 -0.06
C SER A 17 -32.74 10.32 0.11
N THR A 18 -32.09 9.35 0.77
CA THR A 18 -32.65 8.01 0.98
C THR A 18 -33.68 8.04 2.12
N PRO A 19 -34.94 7.61 1.90
CA PRO A 19 -35.97 7.59 2.95
C PRO A 19 -35.59 6.66 4.11
N PHE A 20 -35.83 7.11 5.36
CA PHE A 20 -35.62 6.28 6.55
C PHE A 20 -36.45 5.00 6.46
N GLY A 21 -35.79 3.84 6.41
CA GLY A 21 -36.43 2.53 6.44
C GLY A 21 -36.52 1.81 5.09
N ASP A 22 -36.25 2.49 3.97
CA ASP A 22 -36.09 1.88 2.65
C ASP A 22 -34.61 1.97 2.26
N ILE A 23 -33.76 1.21 2.95
CA ILE A 23 -32.37 0.99 2.52
C ILE A 23 -32.29 -0.42 1.92
N PRO A 24 -32.58 -0.59 0.62
CA PRO A 24 -32.18 -1.80 -0.09
C PRO A 24 -30.67 -1.98 0.04
N GLY A 25 -30.20 -3.16 0.49
CA GLY A 25 -28.77 -3.46 0.63
C GLY A 25 -28.19 -3.36 2.05
N LEU A 26 -29.00 -3.40 3.12
CA LEU A 26 -28.47 -3.71 4.47
C LEU A 26 -28.29 -5.22 4.71
N ASP A 27 -28.97 -6.07 3.94
CA ASP A 27 -28.84 -7.53 3.98
C ASP A 27 -27.94 -8.10 2.88
N GLU A 28 -27.58 -7.29 1.88
CA GLU A 28 -26.82 -7.68 0.70
C GLU A 28 -25.76 -6.62 0.48
N GLU A 29 -24.51 -7.02 0.25
CA GLU A 29 -23.33 -6.16 0.07
C GLU A 29 -22.56 -5.84 1.36
N GLU A 30 -22.18 -6.90 2.07
CA GLU A 30 -20.72 -7.07 2.24
C GLU A 30 -20.17 -7.29 0.83
N GLU A 31 -19.97 -6.21 0.07
CA GLU A 31 -18.96 -6.26 -0.97
C GLU A 31 -17.70 -6.71 -0.24
N ASP A 32 -17.37 -7.97 -0.45
CA ASP A 32 -16.00 -8.44 -0.51
C ASP A 32 -15.28 -7.43 -1.42
N VAL A 33 -14.83 -6.32 -0.84
CA VAL A 33 -13.49 -5.82 -1.09
C VAL A 33 -12.56 -6.95 -0.67
N GLN A 34 -12.55 -8.00 -1.50
CA GLN A 34 -11.31 -8.52 -2.02
C GLN A 34 -10.61 -7.29 -2.57
N ASP A 35 -9.94 -6.54 -1.67
CA ASP A 35 -8.59 -6.11 -1.96
C ASP A 35 -7.98 -7.36 -2.58
N GLU A 36 -7.93 -7.38 -3.90
CA GLU A 36 -7.12 -8.33 -4.64
C GLU A 36 -5.72 -8.00 -4.14
N VAL A 37 -5.36 -8.58 -3.00
CA VAL A 37 -4.03 -8.51 -2.44
C VAL A 37 -3.23 -9.17 -3.52
N GLU A 38 -2.60 -8.34 -4.34
CA GLU A 38 -1.85 -8.73 -5.52
C GLU A 38 -0.88 -9.82 -5.06
N ALA A 39 -1.27 -11.06 -5.31
CA ALA A 39 -0.73 -12.21 -4.60
C ALA A 39 0.59 -12.57 -5.27
N PHE A 40 1.63 -11.82 -4.93
CA PHE A 40 2.97 -12.11 -5.38
C PHE A 40 3.42 -13.49 -4.83
N PRO A 41 4.22 -14.26 -5.59
CA PRO A 41 4.80 -15.50 -5.09
C PRO A 41 5.55 -15.27 -3.76
N LEU A 42 5.30 -16.11 -2.75
CA LEU A 42 5.80 -15.91 -1.40
C LEU A 42 7.33 -15.83 -1.37
N GLU A 43 8.01 -16.64 -2.17
CA GLU A 43 9.47 -16.67 -2.27
C GLU A 43 10.03 -15.36 -2.86
N LEU A 44 9.33 -14.74 -3.81
CA LEU A 44 9.73 -13.45 -4.38
C LEU A 44 9.45 -12.32 -3.39
N LEU A 45 8.35 -12.39 -2.65
CA LEU A 45 8.02 -11.43 -1.62
C LEU A 45 9.07 -11.41 -0.50
N ASP A 46 9.51 -12.58 -0.05
CA ASP A 46 10.57 -12.68 0.96
C ASP A 46 11.91 -12.13 0.45
N GLN A 47 12.29 -12.41 -0.80
CA GLN A 47 13.50 -11.86 -1.42
C GLN A 47 13.43 -10.32 -1.54
N VAL A 48 12.30 -9.79 -2.00
CA VAL A 48 12.10 -8.34 -2.13
C VAL A 48 12.10 -7.67 -0.76
N ARG A 49 11.46 -8.27 0.24
CA ARG A 49 11.46 -7.75 1.62
C ARG A 49 12.88 -7.68 2.19
N GLU A 50 13.70 -8.70 1.95
CA GLU A 50 15.10 -8.71 2.39
C GLU A 50 15.91 -7.59 1.71
N LEU A 51 15.75 -7.40 0.40
CA LEU A 51 16.39 -6.31 -0.34
C LEU A 51 15.94 -4.93 0.19
N GLU A 52 14.65 -4.77 0.50
CA GLU A 52 14.13 -3.54 1.08
C GLU A 52 14.73 -3.26 2.47
N LEU A 53 14.83 -4.27 3.34
CA LEU A 53 15.46 -4.12 4.65
C LEU A 53 16.93 -3.71 4.54
N GLN A 54 17.68 -4.34 3.63
CA GLN A 54 19.07 -3.98 3.34
C GLN A 54 19.19 -2.55 2.82
N GLY A 55 18.29 -2.15 1.91
CA GLY A 55 18.27 -0.79 1.37
C GLY A 55 17.95 0.26 2.42
N VAL A 56 17.01 -0.02 3.33
CA VAL A 56 16.68 0.86 4.46
C VAL A 56 17.87 1.00 5.40
N SER A 57 18.51 -0.10 5.78
CA SER A 57 19.69 -0.07 6.66
C SER A 57 20.86 0.72 6.04
N ALA A 58 21.09 0.55 4.73
CA ALA A 58 22.08 1.34 4.00
C ALA A 58 21.72 2.83 4.01
N ALA A 59 20.46 3.19 3.75
CA ALA A 59 20.01 4.58 3.78
C ALA A 59 20.17 5.23 5.17
N GLU A 60 19.83 4.50 6.23
CA GLU A 60 20.00 4.95 7.63
C GLU A 60 21.47 5.16 8.00
N SER A 61 22.38 4.35 7.45
CA SER A 61 23.83 4.54 7.64
C SER A 61 24.44 5.66 6.77
N GLY A 62 23.64 6.29 5.91
CA GLY A 62 24.08 7.33 4.97
C GLY A 62 24.69 6.80 3.67
N ASP A 63 24.76 5.48 3.48
CA ASP A 63 25.17 4.87 2.21
C ASP A 63 24.00 4.84 1.22
N ILE A 64 23.69 6.03 0.68
CA ILE A 64 22.57 6.20 -0.24
C ILE A 64 22.79 5.46 -1.56
N SER A 65 24.04 5.26 -1.99
CA SER A 65 24.35 4.53 -3.23
C SER A 65 23.93 3.07 -3.13
N THR A 66 24.32 2.41 -2.04
CA THR A 66 23.93 1.02 -1.78
C THR A 66 22.42 0.91 -1.59
N ALA A 67 21.78 1.86 -0.90
CA ALA A 67 20.32 1.86 -0.75
C ALA A 67 19.59 1.87 -2.10
N LEU A 68 20.01 2.73 -3.02
CA LEU A 68 19.42 2.83 -4.36
C LEU A 68 19.63 1.56 -5.19
N GLU A 69 20.78 0.90 -5.05
CA GLU A 69 21.04 -0.38 -5.72
C GLU A 69 20.08 -1.46 -5.22
N ARG A 70 19.94 -1.62 -3.90
CA ARG A 70 19.04 -2.63 -3.30
C ARG A 70 17.58 -2.40 -3.68
N PHE A 71 17.11 -1.16 -3.65
CA PHE A 71 15.76 -0.85 -4.10
C PHE A 71 15.57 -1.07 -5.61
N SER A 72 16.61 -0.84 -6.42
CA SER A 72 16.55 -1.15 -7.86
C SER A 72 16.46 -2.65 -8.12
N GLU A 73 17.15 -3.48 -7.33
CA GLU A 73 17.02 -4.94 -7.39
C GLU A 73 15.63 -5.40 -6.96
N ALA A 74 15.07 -4.84 -5.88
CA ALA A 74 13.71 -5.12 -5.43
C ALA A 74 12.68 -4.83 -6.55
N ILE A 75 12.82 -3.69 -7.24
CA ILE A 75 11.99 -3.32 -8.39
C ILE A 75 12.17 -4.30 -9.56
N ARG A 76 13.38 -4.79 -9.83
CA ARG A 76 13.59 -5.79 -10.91
C ARG A 76 12.93 -7.12 -10.61
N LEU A 77 12.87 -7.53 -9.34
CA LEU A 77 12.23 -8.78 -8.93
C LEU A 77 10.70 -8.68 -8.98
N LEU A 78 10.14 -7.59 -8.47
CA LEU A 78 8.70 -7.33 -8.47
C LEU A 78 8.40 -5.91 -8.98
N PRO A 79 8.35 -5.70 -10.31
CA PRO A 79 8.18 -4.37 -10.88
C PRO A 79 6.78 -3.76 -10.67
N GLU A 80 5.79 -4.58 -10.32
CA GLU A 80 4.42 -4.14 -10.00
C GLU A 80 4.27 -3.76 -8.51
N ARG A 81 5.23 -4.14 -7.65
CA ARG A 81 5.17 -3.83 -6.23
C ARG A 81 5.60 -2.39 -5.95
N ALA A 82 4.67 -1.56 -5.48
CA ALA A 82 4.89 -0.13 -5.26
C ALA A 82 5.98 0.22 -4.22
N SER A 83 6.23 -0.65 -3.25
CA SER A 83 7.15 -0.38 -2.12
C SER A 83 8.59 -0.12 -2.54
N GLY A 84 9.11 -0.84 -3.55
CA GLY A 84 10.47 -0.64 -4.05
C GLY A 84 10.67 0.76 -4.63
N TYR A 85 9.68 1.28 -5.36
CA TYR A 85 9.71 2.64 -5.90
C TYR A 85 9.62 3.70 -4.80
N ASN A 86 8.73 3.51 -3.83
CA ASN A 86 8.58 4.43 -2.69
C ASN A 86 9.89 4.56 -1.91
N ASN A 87 10.53 3.42 -1.61
CA ASN A 87 11.80 3.38 -0.89
C ASN A 87 12.94 4.04 -1.70
N ARG A 88 13.02 3.76 -3.01
CA ARG A 88 13.99 4.39 -3.91
C ARG A 88 13.80 5.91 -3.97
N ALA A 89 12.57 6.39 -4.08
CA ALA A 89 12.26 7.82 -4.08
C ALA A 89 12.68 8.49 -2.75
N GLN A 90 12.48 7.82 -1.62
CA GLN A 90 12.94 8.31 -0.32
C GLN A 90 14.47 8.41 -0.26
N ALA A 91 15.20 7.41 -0.76
CA ALA A 91 16.65 7.45 -0.84
C ALA A 91 17.17 8.58 -1.75
N LEU A 92 16.52 8.81 -2.90
CA LEU A 92 16.84 9.94 -3.79
C LEU A 92 16.65 11.29 -3.08
N ARG A 93 15.55 11.45 -2.34
CA ARG A 93 15.32 12.63 -1.49
C ARG A 93 16.41 12.82 -0.45
N LEU A 94 16.88 11.75 0.19
CA LEU A 94 17.99 11.81 1.15
C LEU A 94 19.32 12.22 0.48
N ARG A 95 19.52 11.83 -0.78
CA ARG A 95 20.66 12.30 -1.59
C ARG A 95 20.61 13.80 -1.93
N GLY A 96 19.45 14.43 -1.76
CA GLY A 96 19.18 15.77 -2.29
C GLY A 96 18.86 15.78 -3.79
N ASP A 97 18.63 14.61 -4.38
CA ASP A 97 18.29 14.44 -5.78
C ASP A 97 16.77 14.31 -5.92
N VAL A 98 16.11 15.43 -6.21
CA VAL A 98 14.64 15.51 -6.36
C VAL A 98 14.20 15.54 -7.82
N ALA A 99 15.14 15.39 -8.76
CA ALA A 99 14.81 15.19 -10.17
C ALA A 99 14.50 13.70 -10.36
N GLY A 100 13.19 13.38 -10.38
CA GLY A 100 12.68 12.01 -10.44
C GLY A 100 13.19 11.18 -11.61
#